data_AF-A0A1E5LI67-F1
#
_entry.id   AF-A0A1E5LI67-F1
#
_cell.length_a   1.000
_cell.length_b   1.000
_cell.length_c   1.000
_cell.angle_alpha   90.00
_cell.angle_beta   90.00
_cell.angle_gamma   90.00
#
_symmetry.space_group_name_H-M   'P 1'
#
loop_
_entity.id
_entity.type
_entity.pdbx_description
1 polymer ?
#
loop_
_entity_poly.entity_id
_entity_poly.type
_entity_poly.pdbx_seq_one_letter_code
_entity_poly.pdbx_strand_id
1 'polypeptide(L)'
;MFEKEEQLLNDIKEQYEHLPIPSDIDSFISTGISKAQKRKQLRRRITFSTIAASMALFIFIGSIRTSPTFAKYVANIPGFSQIVELLDKDKGLQSALENGYFQSIGLSDEYEGNTFTLENITLDGEKMIVFYSHTGEELLRNLELYTMDNKKIDLMFAKWGIERDNTKNMYRMDFKANEEIPESMILKVPFESEDSNTPQGYMYEIPFTVDKNKFSQSSEVINLDKTIKIGEQAITFQDLTIHPTRTELRLKFDDNNNKTMFAFEDLRLIDKNEKEWMPTSYDSIIWYTNDNEGKITFESSFFEKPEELYLEFSAIRALDKDSLEVVVDMENEKILKAPDDKLSLLYVYDDHTSDGKGNWDIKPAIKFKMNEFEDKKITKLNFDYHDANGHNFSIYSADGTLKSNGEWSITLSPDEYKSPLTFKLVDYPARIYKDVRLKIK
;
A
#
# COMPACT_ATOMS: atom_id res chain seq x y z
N MET A 1 -41.24 -75.39 -32.28
CA MET A 1 -40.67 -74.17 -31.67
C MET A 1 -39.25 -74.57 -31.30
N PHE A 2 -38.21 -74.34 -32.11
CA PHE A 2 -37.56 -73.05 -32.41
C PHE A 2 -36.74 -73.09 -33.73
N GLU A 3 -37.14 -73.91 -34.71
CA GLU A 3 -36.40 -74.07 -35.99
C GLU A 3 -36.19 -72.77 -36.78
N LYS A 4 -37.14 -71.83 -36.69
CA LYS A 4 -37.06 -70.55 -37.41
C LYS A 4 -36.00 -69.61 -36.84
N GLU A 5 -35.87 -69.52 -35.51
CA GLU A 5 -34.84 -68.67 -34.91
C GLU A 5 -33.43 -69.24 -35.12
N GLU A 6 -33.29 -70.57 -35.12
CA GLU A 6 -32.00 -71.23 -35.35
C GLU A 6 -31.50 -71.07 -36.79
N GLN A 7 -32.40 -71.16 -37.78
CA GLN A 7 -32.05 -70.82 -39.17
C GLN A 7 -31.65 -69.35 -39.31
N LEU A 8 -32.37 -68.43 -38.67
CA LEU A 8 -32.10 -67.00 -38.80
C LEU A 8 -30.77 -66.60 -38.14
N LEU A 9 -30.40 -67.25 -37.02
CA LEU A 9 -29.11 -67.06 -36.37
C LEU A 9 -27.95 -67.62 -37.22
N ASN A 10 -28.14 -68.78 -37.85
CA ASN A 10 -27.12 -69.35 -38.73
C ASN A 10 -26.91 -68.47 -39.98
N ASP A 11 -27.98 -67.96 -40.59
CA ASP A 11 -27.88 -67.03 -41.74
C ASP A 11 -27.15 -65.73 -41.36
N ILE A 12 -27.44 -65.14 -40.18
CA ILE A 12 -26.75 -63.92 -39.72
C ILE A 12 -25.27 -64.21 -39.42
N LYS A 13 -24.97 -65.35 -38.81
CA LYS A 13 -23.58 -65.74 -38.53
C LYS A 13 -22.78 -65.91 -39.82
N GLU A 14 -23.35 -66.58 -40.83
CA GLU A 14 -22.72 -66.72 -42.14
C GLU A 14 -22.48 -65.36 -42.81
N GLN A 15 -23.43 -64.42 -42.70
CA GLN A 15 -23.26 -63.05 -43.20
C GLN A 15 -22.12 -62.31 -42.49
N TYR A 16 -21.93 -62.50 -41.19
CA TYR A 16 -20.85 -61.86 -40.43
C TYR A 16 -19.47 -62.46 -40.69
N GLU A 17 -19.37 -63.79 -40.80
CA GLU A 17 -18.08 -64.46 -41.10
C GLU A 17 -17.58 -64.15 -42.52
N HIS A 18 -18.46 -63.75 -43.43
CA HIS A 18 -18.14 -63.39 -44.81
C HIS A 18 -18.13 -61.88 -45.10
N LEU A 19 -18.20 -61.01 -44.08
CA LEU A 19 -17.97 -59.57 -44.29
C LEU A 19 -16.50 -59.34 -44.66
N PRO A 20 -16.19 -58.91 -45.90
CA PRO A 20 -14.81 -58.66 -46.29
C PRO A 20 -14.31 -57.47 -45.51
N ILE A 21 -13.19 -57.65 -44.79
CA ILE A 21 -12.50 -56.54 -44.14
C ILE A 21 -12.08 -55.57 -45.26
N PRO A 22 -12.55 -54.31 -45.25
CA PRO A 22 -12.22 -53.36 -46.30
C PRO A 22 -10.70 -53.16 -46.37
N SER A 23 -10.12 -53.26 -47.57
CA SER A 23 -8.67 -53.16 -47.82
C SER A 23 -8.05 -51.84 -47.34
N ASP A 24 -8.87 -50.82 -47.10
CA ASP A 24 -8.43 -49.47 -46.79
C ASP A 24 -8.35 -49.20 -45.29
N ILE A 25 -8.59 -50.20 -44.43
CA ILE A 25 -8.61 -50.03 -42.97
C ILE A 25 -7.26 -49.51 -42.43
N ASP A 26 -6.15 -49.99 -43.00
CA ASP A 26 -4.81 -49.56 -42.63
C ASP A 26 -4.54 -48.09 -43.01
N SER A 27 -5.14 -47.62 -44.11
CA SER A 27 -5.10 -46.22 -44.52
C SER A 27 -5.85 -45.33 -43.52
N PHE A 28 -7.02 -45.76 -43.06
CA PHE A 28 -7.79 -45.02 -42.05
C PHE A 28 -7.07 -44.98 -40.69
N ILE A 29 -6.46 -46.09 -40.27
CA ILE A 29 -5.68 -46.17 -39.02
C ILE A 29 -4.43 -45.28 -39.12
N SER A 30 -3.66 -45.38 -40.22
CA SER A 30 -2.46 -44.56 -40.45
C SER A 30 -2.79 -43.06 -40.51
N THR A 31 -3.89 -42.69 -41.17
CA THR A 31 -4.37 -41.31 -41.24
C THR A 31 -4.82 -40.80 -39.87
N GLY A 32 -5.47 -41.64 -39.06
CA GLY A 32 -5.84 -41.34 -37.68
C GLY A 32 -4.62 -41.07 -36.79
N ILE A 33 -3.63 -41.95 -36.83
CA ILE A 33 -2.37 -41.83 -36.06
C ILE A 33 -1.61 -40.57 -36.47
N SER A 34 -1.48 -40.32 -37.78
CA SER A 34 -0.80 -39.13 -38.31
C SER A 34 -1.48 -37.82 -37.90
N LYS A 35 -2.82 -37.76 -37.90
CA LYS A 35 -3.57 -36.59 -37.41
C LYS A 35 -3.39 -36.36 -35.91
N ALA A 36 -3.31 -37.42 -35.10
CA ALA A 36 -3.09 -37.33 -33.65
C ALA A 36 -1.68 -36.80 -33.32
N GLN A 37 -0.65 -37.27 -34.04
CA GLN A 37 0.73 -36.81 -33.85
C GLN A 37 0.92 -35.34 -34.25
N LYS A 38 0.34 -34.90 -35.38
CA LYS A 38 0.38 -33.49 -35.80
C LYS A 38 -0.33 -32.58 -34.81
N ARG A 39 -1.48 -32.99 -34.24
CA ARG A 39 -2.16 -32.24 -33.16
C ARG A 39 -1.30 -32.12 -31.90
N LYS A 40 -0.59 -33.18 -31.51
CA LYS A 40 0.29 -33.16 -30.31
C LYS A 40 1.49 -32.21 -30.50
N GLN A 41 2.09 -32.18 -31.70
CA GLN A 41 3.17 -31.25 -32.02
C GLN A 41 2.69 -29.79 -32.12
N LEU A 42 1.52 -29.54 -32.72
CA LEU A 42 0.93 -28.20 -32.78
C LEU A 42 0.61 -27.69 -31.37
N ARG A 43 0.01 -28.54 -30.52
CA ARG A 43 -0.32 -28.18 -29.12
C ARG A 43 0.93 -27.86 -28.32
N ARG A 44 2.02 -28.63 -28.49
CA ARG A 44 3.31 -28.40 -27.83
C ARG A 44 3.97 -27.10 -28.30
N ARG A 45 3.92 -26.80 -29.60
CA ARG A 45 4.46 -25.55 -30.19
C ARG A 45 3.63 -24.33 -29.79
N ILE A 46 2.32 -24.45 -29.69
CA ILE A 46 1.43 -23.41 -29.15
C ILE A 46 1.71 -23.20 -27.67
N THR A 47 1.85 -24.25 -26.84
CA THR A 47 2.18 -24.10 -25.41
C THR A 47 3.56 -23.48 -25.19
N PHE A 48 4.58 -23.83 -25.99
CA PHE A 48 5.91 -23.19 -25.89
C PHE A 48 5.88 -21.75 -26.43
N SER A 49 5.08 -21.46 -27.47
CA SER A 49 4.89 -20.10 -27.97
C SER A 49 4.14 -19.22 -26.96
N THR A 50 3.17 -19.75 -26.22
CA THR A 50 2.49 -19.01 -25.16
C THR A 50 3.42 -18.77 -23.98
N ILE A 51 4.24 -19.74 -23.57
CA ILE A 51 5.23 -19.51 -22.49
C ILE A 51 6.27 -18.45 -22.91
N ALA A 52 6.77 -18.52 -24.14
CA ALA A 52 7.72 -17.53 -24.66
C ALA A 52 7.08 -16.15 -24.84
N ALA A 53 5.83 -16.06 -25.30
CA ALA A 53 5.08 -14.82 -25.40
C ALA A 53 4.76 -14.24 -24.02
N SER A 54 4.40 -15.07 -23.03
CA SER A 54 4.21 -14.65 -21.64
C SER A 54 5.51 -14.17 -21.03
N MET A 55 6.64 -14.86 -21.24
CA MET A 55 7.95 -14.37 -20.79
C MET A 55 8.36 -13.08 -21.51
N ALA A 56 8.10 -12.95 -22.81
CA ALA A 56 8.35 -11.72 -23.54
C ALA A 56 7.45 -10.58 -23.04
N LEU A 57 6.19 -10.87 -22.68
CA LEU A 57 5.28 -9.92 -22.03
C LEU A 57 5.72 -9.59 -20.61
N PHE A 58 6.20 -10.53 -19.80
CA PHE A 58 6.75 -10.26 -18.47
C PHE A 58 8.07 -9.47 -18.54
N ILE A 59 8.90 -9.72 -19.54
CA ILE A 59 10.11 -8.93 -19.81
C ILE A 59 9.73 -7.55 -20.35
N PHE A 60 8.71 -7.45 -21.20
CA PHE A 60 8.21 -6.18 -21.74
C PHE A 60 7.56 -5.33 -20.64
N ILE A 61 6.64 -5.90 -19.86
CA ILE A 61 5.99 -5.29 -18.70
C ILE A 61 7.03 -4.97 -17.61
N GLY A 62 7.97 -5.86 -17.35
CA GLY A 62 9.09 -5.64 -16.43
C GLY A 62 10.09 -4.59 -16.91
N SER A 63 10.18 -4.36 -18.23
CA SER A 63 10.99 -3.29 -18.84
C SER A 63 10.27 -1.94 -18.90
N ILE A 64 8.94 -1.91 -18.66
CA ILE A 64 8.19 -0.67 -18.45
C ILE A 64 8.34 -0.29 -16.96
N ARG A 65 9.56 0.06 -16.57
CA ARG A 65 9.82 0.80 -15.34
C ARG A 65 10.13 2.24 -15.71
N THR A 66 9.35 3.13 -15.10
CA THR A 66 9.21 4.58 -15.30
C THR A 66 8.69 4.93 -16.69
N SER A 67 7.49 5.53 -16.79
CA SER A 67 6.85 5.81 -18.08
C SER A 67 7.62 6.92 -18.80
N PRO A 68 8.50 6.62 -19.78
CA PRO A 68 9.28 7.64 -20.46
C PRO A 68 8.34 8.49 -21.33
N THR A 69 7.19 7.92 -21.69
CA THR A 69 6.04 8.57 -22.33
C THR A 69 5.38 9.61 -21.43
N PHE A 70 5.11 9.28 -20.16
CA PHE A 70 4.57 10.24 -19.19
C PHE A 70 5.55 11.39 -18.95
N ALA A 71 6.82 11.05 -18.67
CA ALA A 71 7.87 12.05 -18.45
C ALA A 71 8.04 13.00 -19.66
N LYS A 72 8.00 12.47 -20.89
CA LYS A 72 8.04 13.27 -22.12
C LYS A 72 6.80 14.13 -22.34
N TYR A 73 5.62 13.63 -21.99
CA TYR A 73 4.37 14.38 -22.10
C TYR A 73 4.38 15.57 -21.12
N VAL A 74 4.71 15.31 -19.85
CA VAL A 74 4.75 16.31 -18.78
C VAL A 74 5.89 17.32 -18.96
N ALA A 75 7.03 16.92 -19.54
CA ALA A 75 8.13 17.83 -19.84
C ALA A 75 7.72 19.00 -20.76
N ASN A 76 6.63 18.87 -21.51
CA ASN A 76 6.10 19.96 -22.34
C ASN A 76 5.18 20.92 -21.58
N ILE A 77 4.76 20.60 -20.35
CA ILE A 77 3.90 21.45 -19.54
C ILE A 77 4.80 22.35 -18.67
N PRO A 78 4.79 23.69 -18.88
CA PRO A 78 5.58 24.60 -18.07
C PRO A 78 5.25 24.45 -16.58
N GLY A 79 6.28 24.34 -15.73
CA GLY A 79 6.13 24.21 -14.27
C GLY A 79 6.00 22.78 -13.71
N PHE A 80 5.93 21.76 -14.56
CA PHE A 80 5.66 20.38 -14.10
C PHE A 80 6.82 19.39 -14.30
N SER A 81 7.84 19.75 -15.08
CA SER A 81 9.03 18.92 -15.26
C SER A 81 9.70 18.54 -13.94
N GLN A 82 9.58 19.41 -12.93
CA GLN A 82 10.19 19.19 -11.62
C GLN A 82 9.50 18.12 -10.78
N ILE A 83 8.20 17.87 -10.96
CA ILE A 83 7.43 16.96 -10.10
C ILE A 83 7.26 15.56 -10.69
N VAL A 84 7.64 15.34 -11.96
CA VAL A 84 7.50 14.05 -12.67
C VAL A 84 8.10 12.89 -11.86
N GLU A 85 9.30 13.10 -11.33
CA GLU A 85 10.03 12.08 -10.56
C GLU A 85 9.35 11.74 -9.23
N LEU A 86 8.61 12.69 -8.64
CA LEU A 86 7.83 12.47 -7.42
C LEU A 86 6.59 11.63 -7.71
N LEU A 87 6.01 11.77 -8.90
CA LEU A 87 4.79 11.08 -9.32
C LEU A 87 5.06 9.70 -9.93
N ASP A 88 6.30 9.35 -10.25
CA ASP A 88 6.67 8.14 -10.99
C ASP A 88 6.11 6.81 -10.42
N LYS A 89 5.82 6.77 -9.10
CA LYS A 89 5.27 5.59 -8.41
C LYS A 89 3.79 5.69 -8.04
N ASP A 90 3.08 6.74 -8.46
CA ASP A 90 1.67 6.95 -8.14
C ASP A 90 0.87 7.21 -9.43
N LYS A 91 0.31 6.15 -10.01
CA LYS A 91 -0.44 6.22 -11.28
C LYS A 91 -1.64 7.16 -11.20
N GLY A 92 -2.27 7.25 -10.03
CA GLY A 92 -3.42 8.12 -9.82
C GLY A 92 -3.03 9.60 -9.91
N LEU A 93 -1.93 9.98 -9.26
CA LEU A 93 -1.41 11.35 -9.37
C LEU A 93 -0.86 11.67 -10.77
N GLN A 94 -0.26 10.70 -11.46
CA GLN A 94 0.13 10.87 -12.87
C GLN A 94 -1.09 11.18 -13.74
N SER A 95 -2.14 10.37 -13.62
CA SER A 95 -3.40 10.53 -14.35
C SER A 95 -4.07 11.87 -14.04
N ALA A 96 -4.07 12.30 -12.77
CA ALA A 96 -4.56 13.61 -12.37
C ALA A 96 -3.78 14.76 -13.02
N LEU A 97 -2.45 14.64 -13.12
CA LEU A 97 -1.62 15.63 -13.79
C LEU A 97 -1.90 15.69 -15.31
N GLU A 98 -1.98 14.53 -15.97
CA GLU A 98 -2.29 14.44 -17.41
C GLU A 98 -3.64 15.08 -17.76
N ASN A 99 -4.59 15.04 -16.83
CA ASN A 99 -5.93 15.61 -16.97
C ASN A 99 -6.04 17.05 -16.41
N GLY A 100 -4.91 17.72 -16.14
CA GLY A 100 -4.88 19.14 -15.77
C GLY A 100 -5.37 19.44 -14.35
N TYR A 101 -5.43 18.42 -13.48
CA TYR A 101 -5.90 18.52 -12.10
C TYR A 101 -4.80 18.98 -11.12
N PHE A 102 -3.89 19.81 -11.61
CA PHE A 102 -2.85 20.46 -10.83
C PHE A 102 -2.84 21.95 -11.16
N GLN A 103 -2.47 22.75 -10.18
CA GLN A 103 -2.28 24.18 -10.31
C GLN A 103 -0.79 24.50 -10.11
N SER A 104 -0.17 25.11 -11.13
CA SER A 104 1.18 25.68 -10.98
C SER A 104 1.09 26.99 -10.22
N ILE A 105 1.99 27.17 -9.26
CA ILE A 105 2.06 28.33 -8.37
C ILE A 105 3.32 29.11 -8.69
N GLY A 106 4.50 28.48 -8.58
CA GLY A 106 5.79 29.06 -8.94
C GLY A 106 6.18 30.28 -8.10
N LEU A 107 5.75 30.34 -6.83
CA LEU A 107 6.07 31.42 -5.90
C LEU A 107 7.17 30.99 -4.94
N SER A 108 8.11 31.88 -4.67
CA SER A 108 9.27 31.62 -3.82
C SER A 108 9.46 32.68 -2.74
N ASP A 109 10.12 32.29 -1.67
CA ASP A 109 10.64 33.16 -0.61
C ASP A 109 12.11 32.79 -0.37
N GLU A 110 12.92 33.79 -0.05
CA GLU A 110 14.37 33.67 0.01
C GLU A 110 14.91 34.18 1.35
N TYR A 111 15.81 33.41 1.95
CA TYR A 111 16.49 33.77 3.18
C TYR A 111 17.97 33.41 3.07
N GLU A 112 18.86 34.40 3.25
CA GLU A 112 20.32 34.21 3.26
C GLU A 112 20.88 33.44 2.04
N GLY A 113 20.23 33.57 0.88
CA GLY A 113 20.62 32.88 -0.37
C GLY A 113 20.03 31.48 -0.52
N ASN A 114 19.26 31.00 0.47
CA ASN A 114 18.45 29.80 0.38
C ASN A 114 17.03 30.14 -0.07
N THR A 115 16.41 29.27 -0.85
CA THR A 115 15.11 29.55 -1.48
C THR A 115 14.15 28.40 -1.29
N PHE A 116 12.96 28.68 -0.78
CA PHE A 116 11.83 27.77 -0.82
C PHE A 116 10.89 28.19 -1.94
N THR A 117 10.51 27.27 -2.84
CA THR A 117 9.56 27.53 -3.92
C THR A 117 8.37 26.58 -3.83
N LEU A 118 7.17 27.14 -3.74
CA LEU A 118 5.91 26.42 -3.94
C LEU A 118 5.67 26.24 -5.43
N GLU A 119 5.93 25.05 -5.95
CA GLU A 119 5.90 24.75 -7.38
C GLU A 119 4.46 24.50 -7.84
N ASN A 120 3.78 23.53 -7.22
CA ASN A 120 2.46 23.08 -7.64
C ASN A 120 1.61 22.64 -6.45
N ILE A 121 0.29 22.68 -6.62
CA ILE A 121 -0.68 22.10 -5.71
C ILE A 121 -1.70 21.24 -6.45
N THR A 122 -2.25 20.25 -5.76
CA THR A 122 -3.50 19.57 -6.14
C THR A 122 -4.37 19.37 -4.90
N LEU A 123 -5.69 19.31 -5.10
CA LEU A 123 -6.68 19.28 -4.03
C LEU A 123 -7.86 18.37 -4.37
N ASP A 124 -8.28 17.50 -3.45
CA ASP A 124 -9.52 16.72 -3.56
C ASP A 124 -10.33 16.64 -2.26
N GLY A 125 -11.20 17.64 -2.06
CA GLY A 125 -12.04 17.73 -0.87
C GLY A 125 -11.17 17.98 0.36
N GLU A 126 -10.90 16.92 1.14
CA GLU A 126 -10.21 16.98 2.42
C GLU A 126 -8.69 16.77 2.33
N LYS A 127 -8.09 16.73 1.14
CA LYS A 127 -6.64 16.57 1.00
C LYS A 127 -6.05 17.54 0.00
N MET A 128 -4.96 18.17 0.41
CA MET A 128 -4.07 18.93 -0.45
C MET A 128 -2.73 18.22 -0.55
N ILE A 129 -2.16 18.22 -1.74
CA ILE A 129 -0.79 17.79 -1.97
C ILE A 129 -0.03 18.98 -2.51
N VAL A 130 1.01 19.36 -1.78
CA VAL A 130 1.93 20.45 -2.09
C VAL A 130 3.19 19.87 -2.71
N PHE A 131 3.65 20.46 -3.80
CA PHE A 131 4.94 20.15 -4.42
C PHE A 131 5.82 21.37 -4.33
N TYR A 132 7.02 21.20 -3.79
CA TYR A 132 7.92 22.30 -3.51
C TYR A 132 9.38 21.95 -3.80
N SER A 133 10.18 22.97 -4.01
CA SER A 133 11.64 22.88 -4.10
C SER A 133 12.30 23.70 -2.99
N HIS A 134 13.48 23.27 -2.55
CA HIS A 134 14.27 23.97 -1.53
C HIS A 134 15.75 23.95 -1.93
N THR A 135 16.38 25.11 -2.01
CA THR A 135 17.82 25.24 -2.23
C THR A 135 18.43 25.77 -0.95
N GLY A 136 18.73 24.88 -0.01
CA GLY A 136 19.29 25.22 1.29
C GLY A 136 19.63 23.98 2.10
N GLU A 137 20.54 24.11 3.06
CA GLU A 137 20.93 23.03 3.97
C GLU A 137 20.04 22.99 5.22
N GLU A 138 19.11 23.94 5.38
CA GLU A 138 18.22 24.01 6.52
C GLU A 138 17.28 22.81 6.58
N LEU A 139 17.08 22.32 7.80
CA LEU A 139 16.12 21.27 8.08
C LEU A 139 14.74 21.89 8.18
N LEU A 140 13.95 21.72 7.12
CA LEU A 140 12.55 22.13 7.13
C LEU A 140 11.79 21.38 8.23
N ARG A 141 10.86 22.07 8.88
CA ARG A 141 9.86 21.49 9.78
C ARG A 141 8.55 21.29 9.04
N ASN A 142 7.52 20.83 9.76
CA ASN A 142 6.21 20.58 9.16
C ASN A 142 5.66 21.86 8.54
N LEU A 143 5.27 21.76 7.27
CA LEU A 143 4.60 22.84 6.55
C LEU A 143 3.25 23.14 7.22
N GLU A 144 2.94 24.41 7.37
CA GLU A 144 1.73 24.89 8.03
C GLU A 144 0.90 25.75 7.08
N LEU A 145 -0.42 25.65 7.18
CA LEU A 145 -1.34 26.52 6.44
C LEU A 145 -1.98 27.54 7.37
N TYR A 146 -2.05 28.77 6.89
CA TYR A 146 -2.71 29.88 7.56
C TYR A 146 -3.69 30.54 6.60
N THR A 147 -4.75 31.10 7.17
CA THR A 147 -5.60 32.06 6.47
C THR A 147 -4.87 33.38 6.24
N MET A 148 -5.38 34.25 5.38
CA MET A 148 -4.80 35.57 5.11
C MET A 148 -4.80 36.52 6.33
N ASP A 149 -5.67 36.30 7.31
CA ASP A 149 -5.68 36.97 8.61
C ASP A 149 -4.76 36.30 9.65
N ASN A 150 -3.87 35.41 9.20
CA ASN A 150 -2.84 34.76 9.99
C ASN A 150 -3.38 33.83 11.09
N LYS A 151 -4.55 33.22 10.87
CA LYS A 151 -5.09 32.16 11.71
C LYS A 151 -4.63 30.80 11.17
N LYS A 152 -4.03 29.98 12.03
CA LYS A 152 -3.61 28.62 11.66
C LYS A 152 -4.82 27.78 11.28
N ILE A 153 -4.71 27.09 10.14
CA ILE A 153 -5.68 26.09 9.68
C ILE A 153 -5.28 24.76 10.30
N ASP A 154 -6.24 24.09 10.93
CA ASP A 154 -5.96 22.90 11.72
C ASP A 154 -6.06 21.65 10.83
N LEU A 155 -4.95 20.94 10.67
CA LEU A 155 -4.87 19.75 9.82
C LEU A 155 -5.12 18.50 10.67
N MET A 156 -5.89 17.55 10.14
CA MET A 156 -6.07 16.25 10.76
C MET A 156 -4.76 15.44 10.71
N PHE A 157 -4.04 15.55 9.60
CA PHE A 157 -2.77 14.88 9.41
C PHE A 157 -1.89 15.67 8.44
N ALA A 158 -0.61 15.80 8.77
CA ALA A 158 0.38 16.47 7.95
C ALA A 158 1.63 15.59 7.94
N LYS A 159 2.04 15.10 6.77
CA LYS A 159 3.18 14.17 6.65
C LYS A 159 4.11 14.54 5.52
N TRP A 160 5.41 14.40 5.81
CA TRP A 160 6.49 14.35 4.84
C TRP A 160 6.20 13.33 3.74
N GLY A 161 6.12 13.80 2.50
CA GLY A 161 6.18 12.93 1.33
C GLY A 161 7.62 12.80 0.87
N ILE A 162 8.06 11.56 0.72
CA ILE A 162 9.18 11.05 -0.08
C ILE A 162 10.22 12.13 -0.48
N GLU A 163 11.23 12.30 0.36
CA GLU A 163 12.47 12.99 0.03
C GLU A 163 13.23 12.13 -1.00
N ARG A 164 13.33 12.59 -2.24
CA ARG A 164 14.11 11.89 -3.29
C ARG A 164 15.47 12.53 -3.55
N ASP A 165 15.62 13.79 -3.19
CA ASP A 165 16.84 14.58 -3.19
C ASP A 165 16.50 15.88 -2.45
N ASN A 166 17.42 16.51 -1.70
CA ASN A 166 17.13 17.69 -0.85
C ASN A 166 16.48 18.89 -1.58
N THR A 167 16.35 18.82 -2.91
CA THR A 167 15.88 19.90 -3.77
C THR A 167 14.41 19.82 -4.19
N LYS A 168 13.74 18.66 -4.16
CA LYS A 168 12.37 18.49 -4.67
C LYS A 168 11.54 17.54 -3.82
N ASN A 169 10.38 18.00 -3.39
CA ASN A 169 9.62 17.33 -2.36
C ASN A 169 8.11 17.40 -2.60
N MET A 170 7.40 16.47 -1.98
CA MET A 170 5.94 16.39 -1.96
C MET A 170 5.48 16.39 -0.51
N TYR A 171 4.45 17.15 -0.16
CA TYR A 171 3.88 17.18 1.19
C TYR A 171 2.38 16.94 1.12
N ARG A 172 1.87 16.01 1.94
CA ARG A 172 0.44 15.67 1.96
C ARG A 172 -0.20 16.24 3.22
N MET A 173 -1.28 16.98 3.03
CA MET A 173 -2.03 17.67 4.08
C MET A 173 -3.48 17.20 4.03
N ASP A 174 -3.93 16.57 5.11
CA ASP A 174 -5.33 16.17 5.28
C ASP A 174 -6.03 17.18 6.19
N PHE A 175 -7.05 17.83 5.64
CA PHE A 175 -7.94 18.72 6.38
C PHE A 175 -8.88 17.90 7.27
N LYS A 176 -9.42 18.55 8.30
CA LYS A 176 -10.51 17.93 9.06
C LYS A 176 -11.76 17.81 8.22
N ALA A 177 -12.58 16.82 8.55
CA ALA A 177 -13.84 16.62 7.86
C ALA A 177 -14.74 17.86 7.96
N ASN A 178 -15.32 18.25 6.81
CA ASN A 178 -16.15 19.45 6.65
C ASN A 178 -15.43 20.80 6.86
N GLU A 179 -14.10 20.84 6.89
CA GLU A 179 -13.37 22.11 6.93
C GLU A 179 -13.41 22.77 5.55
N GLU A 180 -13.92 24.01 5.49
CA GLU A 180 -13.95 24.75 4.22
C GLU A 180 -12.56 25.30 3.92
N ILE A 181 -11.98 24.84 2.81
CA ILE A 181 -10.66 25.30 2.37
C ILE A 181 -10.77 26.72 1.81
N PRO A 182 -10.05 27.71 2.36
CA PRO A 182 -10.06 29.07 1.85
C PRO A 182 -9.51 29.17 0.42
N GLU A 183 -9.97 30.17 -0.33
CA GLU A 183 -9.42 30.46 -1.67
C GLU A 183 -8.01 31.03 -1.61
N SER A 184 -7.68 31.77 -0.55
CA SER A 184 -6.36 32.38 -0.35
C SER A 184 -5.81 31.96 0.99
N MET A 185 -4.57 31.49 1.00
CA MET A 185 -3.87 30.98 2.18
C MET A 185 -2.41 31.39 2.15
N ILE A 186 -1.76 31.26 3.30
CA ILE A 186 -0.33 31.44 3.48
C ILE A 186 0.25 30.08 3.84
N LEU A 187 1.18 29.58 3.02
CA LEU A 187 2.01 28.43 3.38
C LEU A 187 3.18 28.96 4.20
N LYS A 188 3.28 28.51 5.45
CA LYS A 188 4.41 28.83 6.33
C LYS A 188 5.30 27.61 6.49
N VAL A 189 6.60 27.80 6.33
CA VAL A 189 7.59 26.73 6.38
C VAL A 189 8.65 27.06 7.43
N PRO A 190 8.45 26.63 8.69
CA PRO A 190 9.46 26.78 9.71
C PRO A 190 10.67 25.92 9.35
N PHE A 191 11.87 26.38 9.66
CA PHE A 191 13.10 25.65 9.43
C PHE A 191 14.09 25.84 10.57
N GLU A 192 15.05 24.94 10.67
CA GLU A 192 16.16 25.03 11.59
C GLU A 192 17.48 25.16 10.83
N SER A 193 18.28 26.14 11.25
CA SER A 193 19.64 26.38 10.76
C SER A 193 20.64 25.98 11.84
N GLU A 194 21.78 25.43 11.43
CA GLU A 194 22.92 25.20 12.33
C GLU A 194 23.62 26.52 12.71
N ASP A 195 23.39 27.61 11.96
CA ASP A 195 23.94 28.92 12.29
C ASP A 195 23.17 29.57 13.45
N SER A 196 23.89 29.81 14.55
CA SER A 196 23.41 30.54 15.74
C SER A 196 22.91 31.96 15.46
N ASN A 197 23.18 32.53 14.28
CA ASN A 197 22.71 33.86 13.88
C ASN A 197 21.31 33.88 13.25
N THR A 198 20.74 32.73 12.86
CA THR A 198 19.38 32.69 12.35
C THR A 198 18.42 33.08 13.48
N PRO A 199 17.58 34.13 13.32
CA PRO A 199 16.63 34.51 14.34
C PRO A 199 15.72 33.33 14.68
N GLN A 200 15.64 32.97 15.96
CA GLN A 200 14.74 31.93 16.43
C GLN A 200 13.30 32.29 16.02
N GLY A 201 12.71 31.48 15.13
CA GLY A 201 11.35 31.67 14.64
C GLY A 201 11.20 32.30 13.24
N TYR A 202 12.28 32.47 12.48
CA TYR A 202 12.15 32.78 11.05
C TYR A 202 11.58 31.57 10.27
N MET A 203 10.77 31.85 9.25
CA MET A 203 10.11 30.85 8.40
C MET A 203 9.82 31.46 7.02
N TYR A 204 9.82 30.62 5.99
CA TYR A 204 9.36 31.05 4.67
C TYR A 204 7.85 31.28 4.69
N GLU A 205 7.36 32.35 4.07
CA GLU A 205 5.93 32.67 3.96
C GLU A 205 5.49 32.87 2.52
N ILE A 206 4.71 31.92 1.98
CA ILE A 206 4.21 31.97 0.60
C ILE A 206 2.70 32.21 0.60
N PRO A 207 2.22 33.43 0.35
CA PRO A 207 0.80 33.66 0.09
C PRO A 207 0.43 33.14 -1.30
N PHE A 208 -0.59 32.29 -1.40
CA PHE A 208 -1.04 31.70 -2.65
C PHE A 208 -2.57 31.64 -2.74
N THR A 209 -3.08 31.43 -3.95
CA THR A 209 -4.51 31.28 -4.22
C THR A 209 -4.80 29.92 -4.82
N VAL A 210 -5.95 29.34 -4.49
CA VAL A 210 -6.44 28.05 -4.98
C VAL A 210 -7.53 28.29 -6.01
N ASP A 211 -7.35 27.76 -7.22
CA ASP A 211 -8.40 27.74 -8.24
C ASP A 211 -9.44 26.66 -7.89
N LYS A 212 -10.47 27.05 -7.13
CA LYS A 212 -11.56 26.15 -6.72
C LYS A 212 -12.31 25.54 -7.91
N ASN A 213 -12.35 26.21 -9.07
CA ASN A 213 -13.03 25.67 -10.26
C ASN A 213 -12.25 24.49 -10.83
N LYS A 214 -10.92 24.56 -10.84
CA LYS A 214 -10.05 23.46 -11.27
C LYS A 214 -10.23 22.21 -10.40
N PHE A 215 -10.47 22.38 -9.10
CA PHE A 215 -10.64 21.30 -8.13
C PHE A 215 -12.12 21.00 -7.79
N SER A 216 -13.04 21.36 -8.68
CA SER A 216 -14.49 21.21 -8.46
C SER A 216 -15.04 19.81 -8.76
N GLN A 217 -14.22 18.90 -9.28
CA GLN A 217 -14.67 17.55 -9.66
C GLN A 217 -15.01 16.73 -8.42
N SER A 218 -16.25 16.27 -8.34
CA SER A 218 -16.75 15.45 -7.23
C SER A 218 -16.29 14.00 -7.36
N SER A 219 -15.99 13.38 -6.23
CA SER A 219 -15.68 11.96 -6.14
C SER A 219 -16.83 11.06 -6.62
N GLU A 220 -16.50 9.89 -7.15
CA GLU A 220 -17.45 8.82 -7.46
C GLU A 220 -17.58 7.89 -6.24
N VAL A 221 -18.81 7.62 -5.79
CA VAL A 221 -19.06 6.67 -4.69
C VAL A 221 -19.71 5.42 -5.26
N ILE A 222 -19.10 4.26 -4.99
CA ILE A 222 -19.62 2.95 -5.37
C ILE A 222 -19.99 2.20 -4.08
N ASN A 223 -21.29 2.05 -3.83
CA ASN A 223 -21.77 1.23 -2.71
C ASN A 223 -21.56 -0.25 -3.05
N LEU A 224 -20.84 -0.96 -2.19
CA LEU A 224 -20.51 -2.37 -2.38
C LEU A 224 -21.42 -3.24 -1.54
N ASP A 225 -21.45 -3.02 -0.22
CA ASP A 225 -22.13 -3.85 0.78
C ASP A 225 -21.90 -5.36 0.58
N LYS A 226 -20.65 -5.72 0.26
CA LYS A 226 -20.25 -7.11 -0.02
C LYS A 226 -19.51 -7.70 1.16
N THR A 227 -20.08 -8.73 1.77
CA THR A 227 -19.40 -9.51 2.81
C THR A 227 -18.71 -10.73 2.24
N ILE A 228 -17.46 -10.95 2.63
CA ILE A 228 -16.72 -12.18 2.38
C ILE A 228 -16.37 -12.86 3.70
N LYS A 229 -16.27 -14.20 3.67
CA LYS A 229 -15.73 -14.98 4.77
C LYS A 229 -14.33 -15.51 4.44
N ILE A 230 -13.38 -15.37 5.35
CA ILE A 230 -12.00 -15.84 5.21
C ILE A 230 -11.62 -16.56 6.50
N GLY A 231 -11.49 -17.88 6.42
CA GLY A 231 -11.48 -18.73 7.61
C GLY A 231 -12.78 -18.51 8.42
N GLU A 232 -12.61 -18.24 9.71
CA GLU A 232 -13.71 -17.90 10.63
C GLU A 232 -14.01 -16.39 10.66
N GLN A 233 -13.29 -15.57 9.89
CA GLN A 233 -13.46 -14.11 9.89
C GLN A 233 -14.47 -13.68 8.82
N ALA A 234 -15.23 -12.64 9.10
CA ALA A 234 -16.08 -11.96 8.12
C ALA A 234 -15.71 -10.48 7.98
N ILE A 235 -15.64 -10.03 6.73
CA ILE A 235 -15.27 -8.67 6.34
C ILE A 235 -16.31 -8.17 5.34
N THR A 236 -16.87 -7.00 5.59
CA THR A 236 -17.79 -6.30 4.70
C THR A 236 -17.06 -5.12 4.08
N PHE A 237 -16.97 -5.13 2.75
CA PHE A 237 -16.56 -3.96 1.96
C PHE A 237 -17.80 -3.08 1.82
N GLN A 238 -17.79 -1.92 2.47
CA GLN A 238 -18.96 -1.03 2.54
C GLN A 238 -19.11 -0.24 1.24
N ASP A 239 -18.12 0.58 0.91
CA ASP A 239 -18.09 1.39 -0.29
C ASP A 239 -16.65 1.66 -0.75
N LEU A 240 -16.55 2.04 -2.02
CA LEU A 240 -15.37 2.56 -2.65
C LEU A 240 -15.63 4.01 -3.08
N THR A 241 -14.92 4.96 -2.50
CA THR A 241 -14.98 6.37 -2.89
C THR A 241 -13.75 6.76 -3.70
N ILE A 242 -13.93 7.02 -4.98
CA ILE A 242 -12.88 7.36 -5.94
C ILE A 242 -12.80 8.89 -6.04
N HIS A 243 -11.82 9.49 -5.38
CA HIS A 243 -11.49 10.91 -5.49
C HIS A 243 -10.47 11.15 -6.62
N PRO A 244 -10.35 12.37 -7.15
CA PRO A 244 -9.32 12.70 -8.15
C PRO A 244 -7.88 12.30 -7.80
N THR A 245 -7.45 12.35 -6.53
CA THR A 245 -6.06 12.03 -6.15
C THR A 245 -5.90 10.72 -5.38
N ARG A 246 -7.00 10.12 -4.90
CA ARG A 246 -6.98 8.86 -4.15
C ARG A 246 -8.28 8.06 -4.30
N THR A 247 -8.23 6.76 -4.02
CA THR A 247 -9.43 5.95 -3.83
C THR A 247 -9.49 5.42 -2.40
N GLU A 248 -10.63 5.50 -1.74
CA GLU A 248 -10.85 5.05 -0.36
C GLU A 248 -11.78 3.84 -0.33
N LEU A 249 -11.34 2.74 0.28
CA LEU A 249 -12.16 1.54 0.52
C LEU A 249 -12.48 1.46 2.01
N ARG A 250 -13.77 1.55 2.36
CA ARG A 250 -14.23 1.37 3.73
C ARG A 250 -14.56 -0.08 4.03
N LEU A 251 -14.10 -0.54 5.19
CA LEU A 251 -14.19 -1.90 5.68
C LEU A 251 -14.95 -1.94 6.99
N LYS A 252 -15.78 -2.96 7.16
CA LYS A 252 -16.38 -3.32 8.44
C LYS A 252 -16.12 -4.78 8.76
N PHE A 253 -15.58 -5.03 9.95
CA PHE A 253 -15.27 -6.33 10.48
C PHE A 253 -16.42 -6.82 11.37
N ASP A 254 -16.76 -8.09 11.27
CA ASP A 254 -17.78 -8.70 12.14
C ASP A 254 -17.30 -8.73 13.59
N ASP A 255 -18.15 -8.33 14.54
CA ASP A 255 -17.81 -8.29 15.96
C ASP A 255 -17.47 -9.69 16.51
N ASN A 256 -17.98 -10.76 15.88
CA ASN A 256 -17.70 -12.14 16.24
C ASN A 256 -16.33 -12.64 15.74
N ASN A 257 -15.58 -11.83 14.98
CA ASN A 257 -14.23 -12.18 14.57
C ASN A 257 -13.34 -12.38 15.80
N ASN A 258 -12.68 -13.54 15.89
CA ASN A 258 -11.72 -13.84 16.96
C ASN A 258 -10.31 -13.32 16.67
N LYS A 259 -10.03 -12.86 15.45
CA LYS A 259 -8.74 -12.29 15.05
C LYS A 259 -8.83 -10.80 14.72
N THR A 260 -7.80 -10.05 15.07
CA THR A 260 -7.54 -8.70 14.56
C THR A 260 -6.82 -8.83 13.23
N MET A 261 -7.28 -8.08 12.21
CA MET A 261 -6.69 -8.06 10.87
C MET A 261 -5.84 -6.81 10.70
N PHE A 262 -4.61 -6.94 10.24
CA PHE A 262 -3.65 -5.84 10.15
C PHE A 262 -3.52 -5.28 8.74
N ALA A 263 -3.45 -6.17 7.74
CA ALA A 263 -3.19 -5.80 6.36
C ALA A 263 -3.58 -6.91 5.39
N PHE A 264 -3.75 -6.56 4.12
CA PHE A 264 -3.99 -7.51 3.03
C PHE A 264 -2.71 -7.77 2.24
N GLU A 265 -2.50 -9.02 1.84
CA GLU A 265 -1.38 -9.42 0.98
C GLU A 265 -1.77 -9.34 -0.50
N ASP A 266 -0.86 -8.84 -1.34
CA ASP A 266 -1.06 -8.63 -2.78
C ASP A 266 -2.29 -7.79 -3.15
N LEU A 267 -2.73 -6.91 -2.24
CA LEU A 267 -3.92 -6.08 -2.41
C LEU A 267 -3.77 -5.11 -3.58
N ARG A 268 -4.74 -5.12 -4.49
CA ARG A 268 -4.81 -4.19 -5.63
C ARG A 268 -6.24 -4.00 -6.14
N LEU A 269 -6.47 -2.89 -6.81
CA LEU A 269 -7.61 -2.71 -7.71
C LEU A 269 -7.14 -3.00 -9.13
N ILE A 270 -7.91 -3.76 -9.90
CA ILE A 270 -7.57 -4.13 -11.29
C ILE A 270 -8.78 -4.00 -12.21
N ASP A 271 -8.59 -3.48 -13.43
CA ASP A 271 -9.65 -3.41 -14.45
C ASP A 271 -9.68 -4.65 -15.37
N LYS A 272 -10.63 -4.67 -16.31
CA LYS A 272 -10.74 -5.73 -17.34
C LYS A 272 -9.54 -5.82 -18.30
N ASN A 273 -8.71 -4.78 -18.36
CA ASN A 273 -7.53 -4.69 -19.20
C ASN A 273 -6.24 -5.02 -18.42
N GLU A 274 -6.38 -5.51 -17.18
CA GLU A 274 -5.28 -5.81 -16.26
C GLU A 274 -4.46 -4.56 -15.88
N LYS A 275 -5.04 -3.35 -15.98
CA LYS A 275 -4.46 -2.15 -15.40
C LYS A 275 -4.73 -2.15 -13.89
N GLU A 276 -3.66 -2.01 -13.13
CA GLU A 276 -3.68 -2.07 -11.67
C GLU A 276 -3.50 -0.70 -11.03
N TRP A 277 -4.19 -0.49 -9.91
CA TRP A 277 -4.00 0.61 -8.95
C TRP A 277 -3.67 0.03 -7.57
N MET A 278 -2.56 0.48 -7.00
CA MET A 278 -1.99 -0.07 -5.77
C MET A 278 -2.46 0.70 -4.53
N PRO A 279 -2.45 0.08 -3.33
CA PRO A 279 -2.56 0.80 -2.06
C PRO A 279 -1.47 1.86 -1.93
N THR A 280 -1.85 3.06 -1.52
CA THR A 280 -0.92 4.17 -1.20
C THR A 280 -0.31 4.07 0.19
N SER A 281 -0.95 3.31 1.08
CA SER A 281 -0.39 2.96 2.38
C SER A 281 0.67 1.89 2.22
N TYR A 282 1.78 2.06 2.93
CA TYR A 282 2.83 1.04 3.00
C TYR A 282 2.23 -0.30 3.47
N ASP A 283 2.51 -1.38 2.74
CA ASP A 283 2.09 -2.76 3.00
C ASP A 283 0.58 -2.98 3.20
N SER A 284 -0.26 -2.16 2.56
CA SER A 284 -1.72 -2.36 2.56
C SER A 284 -2.33 -2.41 3.98
N ILE A 285 -1.74 -1.65 4.91
CA ILE A 285 -2.19 -1.57 6.31
C ILE A 285 -3.61 -1.03 6.39
N ILE A 286 -4.43 -1.67 7.22
CA ILE A 286 -5.78 -1.22 7.55
C ILE A 286 -5.67 -0.07 8.56
N TRP A 287 -6.20 1.09 8.20
CA TRP A 287 -6.36 2.21 9.11
C TRP A 287 -7.68 2.08 9.85
N TYR A 288 -7.66 1.56 11.07
CA TYR A 288 -8.85 1.45 11.90
C TYR A 288 -9.39 2.84 12.28
N THR A 289 -10.68 3.06 12.01
CA THR A 289 -11.40 4.28 12.41
C THR A 289 -12.12 4.09 13.75
N ASN A 290 -12.35 2.85 14.15
CA ASN A 290 -12.82 2.41 15.46
C ASN A 290 -12.48 0.91 15.62
N ASP A 291 -13.05 0.22 16.61
CA ASP A 291 -12.72 -1.18 16.91
C ASP A 291 -13.12 -2.19 15.80
N ASN A 292 -14.09 -1.86 14.94
CA ASN A 292 -14.63 -2.77 13.94
C ASN A 292 -14.73 -2.18 12.52
N GLU A 293 -14.30 -0.94 12.31
CA GLU A 293 -14.25 -0.31 11.00
C GLU A 293 -12.84 0.17 10.68
N GLY A 294 -12.49 0.09 9.40
CA GLY A 294 -11.21 0.58 8.92
C GLY A 294 -11.27 1.03 7.47
N LYS A 295 -10.17 1.61 7.02
CA LYS A 295 -10.03 2.15 5.68
C LYS A 295 -8.70 1.73 5.06
N ILE A 296 -8.72 1.52 3.75
CA ILE A 296 -7.50 1.41 2.92
C ILE A 296 -7.59 2.44 1.79
N THR A 297 -6.47 3.09 1.50
CA THR A 297 -6.39 4.09 0.42
C THR A 297 -5.53 3.57 -0.72
N PHE A 298 -6.00 3.71 -1.95
CA PHE A 298 -5.36 3.31 -3.20
C PHE A 298 -5.03 4.51 -4.08
N GLU A 299 -4.14 4.29 -5.05
CA GLU A 299 -3.97 5.18 -6.20
C GLU A 299 -5.35 5.44 -6.83
N SER A 300 -5.57 6.64 -7.34
CA SER A 300 -6.84 6.98 -7.96
C SER A 300 -7.01 6.36 -9.35
N SER A 301 -8.23 5.88 -9.62
CA SER A 301 -8.70 5.49 -10.97
C SER A 301 -9.66 6.51 -11.59
N PHE A 302 -9.81 7.68 -10.96
CA PHE A 302 -10.85 8.67 -11.26
C PHE A 302 -10.87 9.14 -12.72
N PHE A 303 -9.70 9.43 -13.29
CA PHE A 303 -9.61 9.99 -14.63
C PHE A 303 -9.63 8.91 -15.73
N GLU A 304 -9.26 7.68 -15.40
CA GLU A 304 -9.34 6.53 -16.29
C GLU A 304 -10.76 6.02 -16.52
N LYS A 305 -11.63 6.17 -15.51
CA LYS A 305 -13.04 5.76 -15.57
C LYS A 305 -13.20 4.30 -16.06
N PRO A 306 -12.60 3.32 -15.37
CA PRO A 306 -12.72 1.92 -15.78
C PRO A 306 -14.18 1.45 -15.77
N GLU A 307 -14.57 0.70 -16.79
CA GLU A 307 -15.91 0.11 -16.88
C GLU A 307 -16.13 -1.00 -15.85
N GLU A 308 -15.07 -1.76 -15.56
CA GLU A 308 -15.08 -2.83 -14.56
C GLU A 308 -13.90 -2.65 -13.63
N LEU A 309 -14.12 -2.94 -12.35
CA LEU A 309 -13.07 -2.91 -11.34
C LEU A 309 -13.21 -4.12 -10.42
N TYR A 310 -12.07 -4.72 -10.11
CA TYR A 310 -11.96 -5.89 -9.25
C TYR A 310 -11.02 -5.56 -8.08
N LEU A 311 -11.42 -5.94 -6.86
CA LEU A 311 -10.54 -5.98 -5.71
C LEU A 311 -9.87 -7.35 -5.66
N GLU A 312 -8.55 -7.40 -5.69
CA GLU A 312 -7.77 -8.64 -5.59
C GLU A 312 -6.82 -8.63 -4.40
N PHE A 313 -6.69 -9.78 -3.72
CA PHE A 313 -5.70 -10.05 -2.67
C PHE A 313 -5.57 -11.57 -2.46
N SER A 314 -4.46 -12.00 -1.85
CA SER A 314 -4.10 -13.43 -1.68
C SER A 314 -4.19 -13.93 -0.24
N ALA A 315 -4.06 -13.03 0.74
CA ALA A 315 -4.15 -13.34 2.15
C ALA A 315 -4.46 -12.10 2.99
N ILE A 316 -4.71 -12.31 4.28
CA ILE A 316 -4.84 -11.26 5.28
C ILE A 316 -3.91 -11.58 6.44
N ARG A 317 -3.07 -10.62 6.83
CA ARG A 317 -2.31 -10.68 8.07
C ARG A 317 -3.25 -10.49 9.24
N ALA A 318 -3.32 -11.47 10.13
CA ALA A 318 -4.25 -11.47 11.23
C ALA A 318 -3.75 -12.32 12.40
N LEU A 319 -4.08 -11.90 13.61
CA LEU A 319 -3.69 -12.58 14.84
C LEU A 319 -4.86 -12.65 15.82
N ASP A 320 -4.92 -13.70 16.64
CA ASP A 320 -5.95 -13.86 17.67
C ASP A 320 -5.97 -12.67 18.63
N LYS A 321 -7.16 -12.19 18.97
CA LYS A 321 -7.37 -11.02 19.83
C LYS A 321 -6.76 -11.17 21.21
N ASP A 322 -6.68 -12.40 21.74
CA ASP A 322 -6.08 -12.74 23.03
C ASP A 322 -4.54 -12.85 22.99
N SER A 323 -3.97 -12.83 21.78
CA SER A 323 -2.55 -13.02 21.51
C SER A 323 -1.86 -11.73 21.06
N LEU A 324 -2.52 -10.57 21.19
CA LEU A 324 -2.01 -9.26 20.74
C LEU A 324 -0.95 -8.65 21.67
N GLU A 325 -0.69 -9.25 22.83
CA GLU A 325 0.21 -8.67 23.84
C GLU A 325 1.56 -9.36 23.87
N VAL A 326 2.61 -8.55 23.93
CA VAL A 326 3.98 -8.96 24.23
C VAL A 326 4.34 -8.44 25.61
N VAL A 327 4.62 -9.33 26.55
CA VAL A 327 5.01 -8.97 27.92
C VAL A 327 6.48 -9.26 28.11
N VAL A 328 7.27 -8.24 28.43
CA VAL A 328 8.72 -8.30 28.59
C VAL A 328 9.09 -8.08 30.05
N ASP A 329 9.80 -9.04 30.63
CA ASP A 329 10.45 -8.90 31.93
C ASP A 329 11.81 -8.23 31.73
N MET A 330 11.86 -6.96 32.12
CA MET A 330 13.05 -6.11 31.97
C MET A 330 14.16 -6.47 32.94
N GLU A 331 13.84 -7.10 34.07
CA GLU A 331 14.82 -7.44 35.12
C GLU A 331 15.54 -8.75 34.81
N ASN A 332 14.81 -9.72 34.25
CA ASN A 332 15.35 -11.03 33.89
C ASN A 332 15.63 -11.18 32.38
N GLU A 333 15.49 -10.10 31.61
CA GLU A 333 15.67 -10.06 30.15
C GLU A 333 15.01 -11.23 29.42
N LYS A 334 13.69 -11.37 29.59
CA LYS A 334 12.92 -12.44 28.94
C LYS A 334 11.52 -12.00 28.52
N ILE A 335 10.99 -12.66 27.50
CA ILE A 335 9.58 -12.55 27.13
C ILE A 335 8.76 -13.49 28.02
N LEU A 336 7.76 -12.94 28.71
CA LEU A 336 6.79 -13.70 29.51
C LEU A 336 5.57 -14.15 28.69
N LYS A 337 5.17 -13.34 27.70
CA LYS A 337 4.03 -13.59 26.81
C LYS A 337 4.36 -13.05 25.42
N ALA A 338 4.09 -13.85 24.39
CA ALA A 338 4.15 -13.48 22.98
C ALA A 338 3.20 -14.40 22.19
N PRO A 339 2.88 -14.06 20.92
CA PRO A 339 1.98 -14.89 20.10
C PRO A 339 2.53 -16.30 19.86
N ASP A 340 3.82 -16.41 19.57
CA ASP A 340 4.54 -17.65 19.32
C ASP A 340 6.06 -17.46 19.59
N ASP A 341 6.86 -18.49 19.30
CA ASP A 341 8.31 -18.52 19.48
C ASP A 341 9.12 -17.84 18.36
N LYS A 342 8.46 -17.31 17.33
CA LYS A 342 9.12 -16.55 16.26
C LYS A 342 9.58 -15.20 16.78
N LEU A 343 8.86 -14.61 17.73
CA LEU A 343 9.31 -13.38 18.40
C LEU A 343 10.20 -13.74 19.59
N SER A 344 11.42 -13.21 19.58
CA SER A 344 12.39 -13.38 20.65
C SER A 344 12.95 -12.05 21.13
N LEU A 345 13.30 -11.99 22.41
CA LEU A 345 14.09 -10.92 22.99
C LEU A 345 15.56 -11.32 22.88
N LEU A 346 16.38 -10.43 22.31
CA LEU A 346 17.82 -10.63 22.24
C LEU A 346 18.50 -10.15 23.51
N TYR A 347 18.26 -8.89 23.89
CA TYR A 347 18.81 -8.26 25.10
C TYR A 347 18.13 -6.92 25.36
N VAL A 348 18.23 -6.46 26.61
CA VAL A 348 17.94 -5.08 27.01
C VAL A 348 19.26 -4.32 27.10
N TYR A 349 19.31 -3.06 26.68
CA TYR A 349 20.53 -2.26 26.71
C TYR A 349 20.25 -0.78 26.95
N ASP A 350 21.30 -0.07 27.33
CA ASP A 350 21.29 1.39 27.47
C ASP A 350 21.66 2.01 26.11
N ASP A 351 20.71 2.70 25.48
CA ASP A 351 20.90 3.45 24.25
C ASP A 351 21.46 4.84 24.55
N HIS A 352 22.65 5.13 24.01
CA HIS A 352 23.32 6.40 24.15
C HIS A 352 22.89 7.33 23.01
N THR A 353 21.80 8.05 23.22
CA THR A 353 21.26 8.98 22.22
C THR A 353 21.80 10.39 22.45
N SER A 354 22.37 11.01 21.41
CA SER A 354 22.74 12.42 21.44
C SER A 354 21.49 13.28 21.27
N ASP A 355 21.35 14.34 22.06
CA ASP A 355 20.31 15.36 21.89
C ASP A 355 20.57 16.29 20.69
N GLY A 356 21.63 16.02 19.91
CA GLY A 356 22.08 16.87 18.80
C GLY A 356 22.82 18.14 19.26
N LYS A 357 22.86 18.42 20.56
CA LYS A 357 23.52 19.57 21.18
C LYS A 357 24.79 19.18 21.97
N GLY A 358 25.20 17.92 21.84
CA GLY A 358 26.40 17.39 22.48
C GLY A 358 26.18 16.78 23.87
N ASN A 359 24.92 16.69 24.35
CA ASN A 359 24.60 15.91 25.54
C ASN A 359 24.19 14.48 25.15
N TRP A 360 24.64 13.53 25.95
CA TRP A 360 24.32 12.12 25.78
C TRP A 360 23.30 11.71 26.83
N ASP A 361 22.08 11.41 26.39
CA ASP A 361 21.06 10.80 27.23
C ASP A 361 21.20 9.28 27.16
N ILE A 362 21.14 8.66 28.34
CA ILE A 362 21.03 7.21 28.46
C ILE A 362 19.56 6.85 28.52
N LYS A 363 19.07 6.08 27.54
CA LYS A 363 17.68 5.65 27.46
C LYS A 363 17.61 4.13 27.40
N PRO A 364 16.74 3.47 28.17
CA PRO A 364 16.62 2.02 28.11
C PRO A 364 16.03 1.60 26.77
N ALA A 365 16.56 0.54 26.17
CA ALA A 365 16.16 0.02 24.89
C ALA A 365 16.04 -1.50 24.89
N ILE A 366 15.14 -2.01 24.05
CA ILE A 366 14.85 -3.44 23.93
C ILE A 366 15.17 -3.88 22.51
N LYS A 367 16.00 -4.92 22.39
CA LYS A 367 16.33 -5.54 21.10
C LYS A 367 15.51 -6.80 20.89
N PHE A 368 14.66 -6.80 19.87
CA PHE A 368 13.89 -7.97 19.46
C PHE A 368 14.47 -8.62 18.21
N LYS A 369 14.13 -9.89 18.02
CA LYS A 369 14.39 -10.64 16.79
C LYS A 369 13.19 -11.47 16.39
N MET A 370 12.81 -11.35 15.13
CA MET A 370 11.91 -12.27 14.46
C MET A 370 12.73 -13.41 13.83
N ASN A 371 12.54 -14.63 14.31
CA ASN A 371 13.31 -15.80 13.90
C ASN A 371 12.85 -16.36 12.54
N GLU A 372 11.56 -16.20 12.22
CA GLU A 372 10.97 -16.61 10.94
C GLU A 372 10.09 -15.49 10.40
N PHE A 373 10.48 -14.94 9.24
CA PHE A 373 9.70 -13.94 8.53
C PHE A 373 9.97 -14.04 7.03
N GLU A 374 8.92 -13.92 6.24
CA GLU A 374 9.04 -13.85 4.78
C GLU A 374 9.26 -12.41 4.29
N ASP A 375 8.83 -11.43 5.08
CA ASP A 375 8.88 -10.01 4.71
C ASP A 375 9.54 -9.19 5.83
N LYS A 376 10.50 -8.35 5.43
CA LYS A 376 11.35 -7.51 6.30
C LYS A 376 10.61 -6.29 6.85
N LYS A 377 9.31 -6.21 6.66
CA LYS A 377 8.50 -5.05 7.04
C LYS A 377 7.53 -5.35 8.18
N ILE A 378 7.56 -6.58 8.70
CA ILE A 378 6.53 -7.08 9.59
C ILE A 378 6.98 -7.01 11.04
N THR A 379 6.05 -6.56 11.87
CA THR A 379 6.07 -6.40 13.34
C THR A 379 6.28 -4.95 13.73
N LYS A 380 5.19 -4.36 14.22
CA LYS A 380 5.18 -3.06 14.85
C LYS A 380 4.51 -3.25 16.21
N LEU A 381 5.15 -2.75 17.25
CA LEU A 381 4.47 -2.54 18.52
C LEU A 381 3.73 -1.21 18.46
N ASN A 382 2.64 -1.13 19.22
CA ASN A 382 2.01 0.13 19.49
C ASN A 382 3.01 1.05 20.19
N PHE A 383 2.88 2.34 19.93
CA PHE A 383 3.75 3.34 20.54
C PHE A 383 3.52 3.43 22.05
N ASP A 384 2.31 3.10 22.50
CA ASP A 384 1.96 3.08 23.91
C ASP A 384 2.11 1.67 24.52
N TYR A 385 2.57 1.63 25.76
CA TYR A 385 2.74 0.42 26.57
C TYR A 385 2.39 0.71 28.03
N HIS A 386 2.25 -0.33 28.86
CA HIS A 386 2.04 -0.16 30.30
C HIS A 386 2.98 -1.02 31.13
N ASP A 387 3.23 -0.57 32.37
CA ASP A 387 4.02 -1.30 33.36
C ASP A 387 3.16 -2.28 34.19
N ALA A 388 3.79 -3.00 35.12
CA ALA A 388 3.12 -3.98 35.99
C ALA A 388 2.01 -3.40 36.87
N ASN A 389 2.03 -2.09 37.12
CA ASN A 389 1.00 -1.38 37.90
C ASN A 389 -0.11 -0.81 37.00
N GLY A 390 0.02 -0.93 35.68
CA GLY A 390 -0.90 -0.38 34.69
C GLY A 390 -0.69 1.10 34.40
N HIS A 391 0.47 1.69 34.76
CA HIS A 391 0.82 3.03 34.32
C HIS A 391 1.17 3.01 32.83
N ASN A 392 0.62 3.96 32.07
CA ASN A 392 0.85 4.05 30.64
C ASN A 392 2.06 4.93 30.32
N PHE A 393 2.83 4.50 29.33
CA PHE A 393 4.01 5.16 28.82
C PHE A 393 3.99 5.13 27.29
N SER A 394 4.82 5.97 26.68
CA SER A 394 5.04 5.95 25.24
C SER A 394 6.51 5.66 24.93
N ILE A 395 6.73 4.84 23.91
CA ILE A 395 8.03 4.56 23.31
C ILE A 395 8.67 5.90 22.92
N TYR A 396 9.97 6.07 23.15
CA TYR A 396 10.67 7.28 22.73
C TYR A 396 10.95 7.24 21.23
N SER A 397 11.47 6.11 20.75
CA SER A 397 11.70 5.85 19.33
C SER A 397 11.68 4.36 19.03
N ALA A 398 11.42 3.99 17.78
CA ALA A 398 11.45 2.62 17.32
C ALA A 398 12.11 2.54 15.93
N ASP A 399 12.82 1.43 15.67
CA ASP A 399 13.28 1.11 14.33
C ASP A 399 12.04 1.01 13.40
N GLY A 400 12.00 1.83 12.35
CA GLY A 400 10.85 1.88 11.44
C GLY A 400 10.67 0.64 10.55
N THR A 401 11.69 -0.22 10.46
CA THR A 401 11.70 -1.44 9.64
C THR A 401 12.53 -2.54 10.28
N LEU A 402 12.11 -3.79 10.12
CA LEU A 402 12.90 -4.96 10.50
C LEU A 402 14.20 -4.99 9.67
N LYS A 403 15.33 -5.17 10.35
CA LYS A 403 16.60 -5.36 9.64
C LYS A 403 16.59 -6.68 8.87
N SER A 404 17.50 -6.85 7.92
CA SER A 404 17.58 -8.04 7.07
C SER A 404 17.77 -9.35 7.84
N ASN A 405 18.29 -9.28 9.07
CA ASN A 405 18.50 -10.38 10.01
C ASN A 405 17.31 -10.60 10.97
N GLY A 406 16.20 -9.89 10.79
CA GLY A 406 15.00 -10.02 11.61
C GLY A 406 15.01 -9.16 12.88
N GLU A 407 16.03 -8.33 13.05
CA GLU A 407 16.22 -7.59 14.28
C GLU A 407 15.64 -6.18 14.20
N TRP A 408 15.12 -5.71 15.34
CA TRP A 408 14.63 -4.34 15.47
C TRP A 408 14.69 -3.91 16.94
N SER A 409 14.82 -2.61 17.17
CA SER A 409 14.91 -2.02 18.50
C SER A 409 13.73 -1.09 18.79
N ILE A 410 13.36 -0.99 20.06
CA ILE A 410 12.66 0.17 20.60
C ILE A 410 13.50 0.82 21.68
N THR A 411 13.46 2.14 21.74
CA THR A 411 14.04 2.94 22.81
C THR A 411 12.88 3.52 23.62
N LEU A 412 12.92 3.33 24.93
CA LEU A 412 11.90 3.78 25.86
C LEU A 412 12.23 5.18 26.38
N SER A 413 11.22 5.87 26.89
CA SER A 413 11.43 7.10 27.64
C SER A 413 12.18 6.80 28.94
N PRO A 414 13.03 7.70 29.45
CA PRO A 414 13.84 7.48 30.67
C PRO A 414 13.01 7.57 31.97
N ASP A 415 11.74 7.17 31.93
CA ASP A 415 10.81 7.22 33.06
C ASP A 415 11.05 6.04 34.02
N GLU A 416 10.66 6.19 35.29
CA GLU A 416 10.63 5.07 36.23
C GLU A 416 9.44 4.16 35.96
N TYR A 417 9.69 2.96 35.43
CA TYR A 417 8.68 1.94 35.18
C TYR A 417 8.87 0.68 36.05
N LYS A 418 7.79 -0.08 36.27
CA LYS A 418 7.83 -1.38 36.98
C LYS A 418 7.73 -2.56 36.02
N SER A 419 8.76 -3.41 36.00
CA SER A 419 8.75 -4.66 35.23
C SER A 419 7.64 -5.62 35.73
N PRO A 420 6.99 -6.39 34.84
CA PRO A 420 7.16 -6.43 33.38
C PRO A 420 6.45 -5.30 32.64
N LEU A 421 6.89 -5.05 31.41
CA LEU A 421 6.27 -4.11 30.47
C LEU A 421 5.39 -4.88 29.46
N THR A 422 4.18 -4.37 29.21
CA THR A 422 3.25 -4.96 28.24
C THR A 422 3.08 -4.05 27.04
N PHE A 423 3.38 -4.58 25.87
CA PHE A 423 3.24 -3.92 24.57
C PHE A 423 2.13 -4.58 23.76
N LYS A 424 1.38 -3.78 23.00
CA LYS A 424 0.37 -4.30 22.07
C LYS A 424 0.94 -4.39 20.66
N LEU A 425 0.70 -5.49 19.95
CA LEU A 425 1.05 -5.65 18.54
C LEU A 425 0.04 -4.89 17.67
N VAL A 426 0.56 -4.12 16.72
CA VAL A 426 -0.24 -3.46 15.67
C VAL A 426 -0.02 -4.08 14.29
N ASP A 427 0.89 -5.06 14.20
CA ASP A 427 1.13 -5.89 13.03
C ASP A 427 1.88 -7.18 13.41
N TYR A 428 1.64 -8.28 12.67
CA TYR A 428 2.26 -9.59 12.91
C TYR A 428 2.23 -10.49 11.65
N PRO A 429 3.22 -11.38 11.41
CA PRO A 429 3.33 -12.13 10.15
C PRO A 429 2.37 -13.32 10.00
N ALA A 430 1.52 -13.60 11.00
CA ALA A 430 0.50 -14.63 10.90
C ALA A 430 -0.54 -14.27 9.82
N ARG A 431 -0.89 -15.24 8.97
CA ARG A 431 -1.75 -15.03 7.79
C ARG A 431 -2.91 -16.00 7.70
N ILE A 432 -4.01 -15.52 7.15
CA ILE A 432 -5.12 -16.33 6.66
C ILE A 432 -5.11 -16.25 5.14
N TYR A 433 -4.76 -17.34 4.47
CA TYR A 433 -4.65 -17.40 3.02
C TYR A 433 -6.01 -17.62 2.36
N LYS A 434 -6.31 -16.80 1.34
CA LYS A 434 -7.43 -16.98 0.44
C LYS A 434 -7.29 -16.06 -0.77
N ASP A 435 -7.22 -16.64 -1.96
CA ASP A 435 -7.30 -15.89 -3.20
C ASP A 435 -8.71 -15.30 -3.36
N VAL A 436 -8.79 -13.98 -3.49
CA VAL A 436 -10.03 -13.26 -3.70
C VAL A 436 -9.89 -12.38 -4.94
N ARG A 437 -10.87 -12.48 -5.84
CA ARG A 437 -11.15 -11.51 -6.91
C ARG A 437 -12.62 -11.13 -6.83
N LEU A 438 -12.89 -9.93 -6.31
CA LEU A 438 -14.23 -9.43 -6.09
C LEU A 438 -14.56 -8.34 -7.11
N LYS A 439 -15.54 -8.56 -7.97
CA LYS A 439 -16.05 -7.49 -8.85
C LYS A 439 -16.76 -6.43 -8.00
N ILE A 440 -16.25 -5.20 -8.06
CA ILE A 440 -16.71 -4.03 -7.30
C ILE A 440 -17.26 -2.91 -8.19
N LYS A 441 -16.96 -2.93 -9.50
CA LYS A 441 -17.63 -2.12 -10.54
C LYS A 441 -17.92 -2.99 -11.75
#